data_AF-A0A350J877-F1
#
_entry.id   AF-A0A350J877-F1
#
_cell.length_a   1.000
_cell.length_b   1.000
_cell.length_c   1.000
_cell.angle_alpha   90.00
_cell.angle_beta   90.00
_cell.angle_gamma   90.00
#
_symmetry.space_group_name_H-M   'P 1'
#
loop_
_entity.id
_entity.type
_entity.pdbx_description
1 polymer ?
#
loop_
_entity_poly.entity_id
_entity_poly.type
_entity_poly.pdbx_seq_one_letter_code
_entity_poly.pdbx_strand_id
1 'polypeptide(L)'
;MQVRRVLSEKKEAFAVEAKGILSDISADLDIKTVDKVRVINRYDISGITDEEYEKAKKVVFSEPPVDDVYDEDVDLKDPCYVLIIEALPGQYDQRADSAAQCVQFLTQKERPLVKTAKIVAFYGSLTDDQKKKVSDYLINPVECREASPAKPETLEDVYDIPTEVETLDGFIDMDEKALYALRASLGLAMSDADILFTQEHFKKEGRNPTITEIRVLDTYWSDHCR
;
A
#
# COMPACT_ATOMS: atom_id res chain seq x y z
N MET A 1 -1.98 10.28 20.85
CA MET A 1 -1.15 9.25 21.54
C MET A 1 0.24 9.28 20.92
N GLN A 2 1.30 8.97 21.67
CA GLN A 2 2.68 9.02 21.12
C GLN A 2 2.92 7.81 20.20
N VAL A 3 3.36 8.07 18.96
CA VAL A 3 3.80 7.01 18.05
C VAL A 3 5.13 6.45 18.54
N ARG A 4 5.31 5.13 18.50
CA ARG A 4 6.57 4.42 18.77
C ARG A 4 7.04 3.68 17.53
N ARG A 5 8.35 3.60 17.32
CA ARG A 5 8.93 2.94 16.14
C ARG A 5 9.79 1.75 16.55
N VAL A 6 9.43 0.57 16.05
CA VAL A 6 10.26 -0.65 16.13
C VAL A 6 10.84 -0.93 14.76
N LEU A 7 12.12 -1.29 14.74
CA LEU A 7 12.83 -1.72 13.53
C LEU A 7 13.31 -3.16 13.77
N SER A 8 12.99 -4.07 12.86
CA SER A 8 13.49 -5.45 12.93
C SER A 8 14.20 -5.86 11.66
N GLU A 9 15.40 -6.40 11.82
CA GLU A 9 16.29 -6.84 10.75
C GLU A 9 16.66 -8.30 10.97
N LYS A 10 16.55 -9.12 9.92
CA LYS A 10 17.04 -10.51 9.99
C LYS A 10 18.57 -10.47 10.11
N LYS A 11 19.12 -11.18 11.10
CA LYS A 11 20.57 -11.38 11.24
C LYS A 11 21.15 -11.93 9.94
N GLU A 12 22.42 -11.61 9.68
CA GLU A 12 23.09 -11.92 8.39
C GLU A 12 22.97 -13.38 7.93
N ALA A 13 22.97 -14.33 8.87
CA ALA A 13 22.77 -15.75 8.58
C ALA A 13 21.37 -16.07 8.00
N PHE A 14 20.35 -15.30 8.39
CA PHE A 14 18.93 -15.52 8.06
C PHE A 14 18.37 -14.47 7.08
N ALA A 15 19.18 -13.50 6.64
CA ALA A 15 18.79 -12.42 5.74
C ALA A 15 18.55 -12.89 4.28
N VAL A 16 17.64 -13.85 4.08
CA VAL A 16 17.31 -14.44 2.78
C VAL A 16 16.73 -13.40 1.83
N GLU A 17 15.82 -12.56 2.32
CA GLU A 17 15.22 -11.50 1.51
C GLU A 17 16.26 -10.49 1.00
N ALA A 18 17.16 -10.03 1.87
CA ALA A 18 18.22 -9.11 1.49
C ALA A 18 19.17 -9.73 0.44
N LYS A 19 19.51 -11.02 0.59
CA LYS A 19 20.30 -11.77 -0.40
C LYS A 19 19.56 -11.94 -1.72
N GLY A 20 18.24 -12.15 -1.68
CA GLY A 20 17.38 -12.20 -2.85
C GLY A 20 17.41 -10.89 -3.64
N ILE A 21 17.15 -9.75 -2.97
CA ILE A 21 17.22 -8.43 -3.58
C ILE A 21 18.60 -8.16 -4.20
N LEU A 22 19.69 -8.50 -3.51
CA LEU A 22 21.03 -8.36 -4.05
C LEU A 22 21.24 -9.20 -5.32
N SER A 23 20.73 -10.44 -5.32
CA SER A 23 20.78 -11.33 -6.48
C SER A 23 20.01 -10.76 -7.67
N ASP A 24 18.78 -10.30 -7.45
CA ASP A 24 17.91 -9.74 -8.49
C ASP A 24 18.53 -8.48 -9.10
N ILE A 25 19.08 -7.58 -8.27
CA ILE A 25 19.77 -6.38 -8.75
C ILE A 25 20.99 -6.73 -9.61
N SER A 26 21.75 -7.75 -9.23
CA SER A 26 22.90 -8.18 -10.01
C SER A 26 22.52 -8.91 -11.29
N ALA A 27 21.45 -9.72 -11.28
CA ALA A 27 21.07 -10.58 -12.39
C ALA A 27 20.15 -9.88 -13.39
N ASP A 28 19.12 -9.20 -12.91
CA ASP A 28 18.05 -8.64 -13.75
C ASP A 28 18.35 -7.19 -14.16
N LEU A 29 19.03 -6.43 -13.29
CA LEU A 29 19.40 -5.03 -13.57
C LEU A 29 20.85 -4.86 -14.06
N ASP A 30 21.65 -5.94 -14.06
CA ASP A 30 23.10 -5.98 -14.38
C ASP A 30 23.93 -4.97 -13.56
N ILE A 31 23.55 -4.75 -12.29
CA ILE A 31 24.25 -3.86 -11.37
C ILE A 31 25.12 -4.68 -10.42
N LYS A 32 26.43 -4.72 -10.68
CA LYS A 32 27.41 -5.50 -9.89
C LYS A 32 28.20 -4.67 -8.88
N THR A 33 27.92 -3.38 -8.82
CA THR A 33 28.59 -2.41 -7.95
C THR A 33 28.01 -2.34 -6.55
N VAL A 34 26.89 -3.03 -6.30
CA VAL A 34 26.30 -3.24 -4.98
C VAL A 34 26.87 -4.55 -4.41
N ASP A 35 27.46 -4.49 -3.23
CA ASP A 35 28.08 -5.66 -2.58
C ASP A 35 27.24 -6.21 -1.42
N LYS A 36 26.37 -5.39 -0.84
CA LYS A 36 25.55 -5.75 0.30
C LYS A 36 24.22 -5.00 0.25
N VAL A 37 23.18 -5.70 0.69
CA VAL A 37 21.84 -5.15 0.93
C VAL A 37 21.45 -5.49 2.36
N ARG A 38 20.79 -4.55 3.04
CA ARG A 38 20.11 -4.78 4.32
C ARG A 38 18.62 -4.47 4.15
N VAL A 39 17.79 -5.28 4.78
CA VAL A 39 16.33 -5.12 4.76
C VAL A 39 15.85 -5.04 6.19
N ILE A 40 15.21 -3.93 6.53
CA ILE A 40 14.72 -3.64 7.87
C ILE A 40 13.21 -3.38 7.77
N ASN A 41 12.43 -4.13 8.56
CA ASN A 41 11.01 -3.89 8.70
C ASN A 41 10.81 -2.79 9.74
N ARG A 42 10.15 -1.71 9.33
CA ARG A 42 9.74 -0.59 10.17
C ARG A 42 8.29 -0.77 10.58
N TYR A 43 8.03 -0.70 11.87
CA TYR A 43 6.70 -0.68 12.46
C TYR A 43 6.53 0.61 13.23
N ASP A 44 5.58 1.43 12.80
CA ASP A 44 5.11 2.58 13.58
C ASP A 44 3.83 2.17 14.29
N ILE A 45 3.78 2.33 15.61
CA ILE A 45 2.69 1.85 16.47
C ILE A 45 2.14 2.97 17.34
N SER A 46 0.82 3.03 17.48
CA SER A 46 0.11 3.93 18.39
C SER A 46 -1.00 3.17 19.13
N GLY A 47 -1.37 3.64 20.33
CA GLY A 47 -2.45 3.05 21.12
C GLY A 47 -2.03 1.94 22.10
N ILE A 48 -0.75 1.87 22.48
CA ILE A 48 -0.24 0.91 23.46
C ILE A 48 0.60 1.60 24.54
N THR A 49 0.68 0.97 25.71
CA THR A 49 1.54 1.38 26.82
C THR A 49 2.98 0.92 26.63
N ASP A 50 3.91 1.49 27.41
CA ASP A 50 5.33 1.14 27.42
C ASP A 50 5.58 -0.34 27.73
N GLU A 51 4.83 -0.88 28.70
CA GLU A 51 4.94 -2.29 29.09
C GLU A 51 4.46 -3.23 27.98
N GLU A 52 3.41 -2.84 27.26
CA GLU A 52 2.85 -3.59 26.14
C GLU A 52 3.80 -3.53 24.93
N TYR A 53 4.39 -2.37 24.69
CA TYR A 53 5.42 -2.17 23.67
C TYR A 53 6.61 -3.11 23.88
N GLU A 54 7.18 -3.17 25.09
CA GLU A 54 8.33 -4.03 25.37
C GLU A 54 8.02 -5.53 25.23
N LYS A 55 6.79 -5.94 25.52
CA LYS A 55 6.32 -7.32 25.29
C LYS A 55 6.14 -7.59 23.80
N ALA A 56 5.42 -6.72 23.09
CA ALA A 56 5.13 -6.86 21.67
C ALA A 56 6.40 -6.86 20.82
N LYS A 57 7.39 -6.05 21.18
CA LYS A 57 8.71 -5.99 20.53
C LYS A 57 9.36 -7.36 20.37
N LYS A 58 9.28 -8.21 21.40
CA LYS A 58 9.97 -9.52 21.46
C LYS A 58 9.16 -10.70 20.89
N VAL A 59 7.86 -10.52 20.70
CA VAL A 59 6.92 -11.63 20.39
C VAL A 59 6.18 -11.40 19.08
N VAL A 60 5.94 -10.14 18.70
CA VAL A 60 5.15 -9.77 17.51
C VAL A 60 6.02 -9.14 16.43
N PHE A 61 6.84 -8.14 16.81
CA PHE A 61 7.60 -7.36 15.83
C PHE A 61 8.96 -7.97 15.46
N SER A 62 9.36 -9.03 16.17
CA SER A 62 10.63 -9.72 15.95
C SER A 62 10.58 -11.16 16.43
N GLU A 63 11.51 -11.95 15.89
CA GLU A 63 11.87 -13.27 16.35
C GLU A 63 13.31 -13.20 16.94
N PRO A 64 13.48 -13.01 18.27
CA PRO A 64 14.79 -12.75 18.88
C PRO A 64 15.94 -13.71 18.49
N PRO A 65 15.71 -15.01 18.24
CA PRO A 65 16.78 -15.90 17.77
C PRO A 65 17.39 -15.48 16.43
N VAL A 66 16.58 -14.93 15.52
CA VAL A 66 16.97 -14.68 14.12
C VAL A 66 16.95 -13.21 13.72
N ASP A 67 16.35 -12.34 14.53
CA ASP A 67 16.24 -10.90 14.27
C ASP A 67 17.09 -10.09 15.25
N ASP A 68 17.66 -9.01 14.75
CA ASP A 68 18.12 -7.86 15.52
C ASP A 68 16.99 -6.82 15.56
N VAL A 69 16.83 -6.15 16.70
CA VAL A 69 15.73 -5.21 16.95
C VAL A 69 16.26 -3.90 17.47
N TYR A 70 15.73 -2.81 16.93
CA TYR A 70 16.11 -1.46 17.28
C TYR A 70 14.87 -0.63 17.62
N ASP A 71 15.04 0.29 18.56
CA ASP A 71 14.04 1.28 18.94
C ASP A 71 14.36 2.59 18.22
N GLU A 72 13.35 3.18 17.58
CA GLU A 72 13.38 4.49 16.91
C GLU A 72 14.28 4.58 15.67
N ASP A 73 15.55 4.23 15.77
CA ASP A 73 16.55 4.38 14.72
C ASP A 73 17.43 3.12 14.58
N VAL A 74 17.94 2.90 13.36
CA VAL A 74 18.92 1.85 13.06
C VAL A 74 20.15 2.47 12.42
N ASP A 75 21.33 2.08 12.89
CA ASP A 75 22.59 2.50 12.27
C ASP A 75 22.80 1.76 10.95
N LEU A 76 22.76 2.53 9.86
CA LEU A 76 23.00 2.03 8.51
C LEU A 76 24.45 2.20 8.04
N LYS A 77 25.35 2.88 8.76
CA LYS A 77 26.78 3.05 8.37
C LYS A 77 27.02 3.27 6.86
N ASP A 78 26.80 4.49 6.39
CA ASP A 78 27.14 4.96 5.04
C ASP A 78 26.58 4.11 3.87
N PRO A 79 25.26 3.89 3.79
CA PRO A 79 24.67 3.29 2.60
C PRO A 79 24.83 4.22 1.39
N CYS A 80 25.05 3.66 0.20
CA CYS A 80 25.11 4.44 -1.04
C CYS A 80 23.71 4.85 -1.54
N TYR A 81 22.69 4.11 -1.13
CA TYR A 81 21.29 4.39 -1.40
C TYR A 81 20.40 3.73 -0.34
N VAL A 82 19.32 4.42 0.05
CA VAL A 82 18.29 3.89 0.94
C VAL A 82 16.95 4.12 0.30
N LEU A 83 16.18 3.05 0.14
CA LEU A 83 14.82 3.09 -0.37
C LEU A 83 13.87 2.62 0.73
N ILE A 84 12.83 3.39 1.01
CA ILE A 84 11.81 3.01 1.99
C ILE A 84 10.51 2.78 1.24
N ILE A 85 9.90 1.62 1.40
CA ILE A 85 8.73 1.19 0.63
C ILE A 85 7.58 0.95 1.61
N GLU A 86 6.42 1.55 1.36
CA GLU A 86 5.19 1.30 2.10
C GLU A 86 4.03 0.98 1.14
N ALA A 87 2.98 0.34 1.65
CA ALA A 87 1.75 0.14 0.88
C ALA A 87 1.10 1.48 0.55
N LEU A 88 0.41 1.55 -0.59
CA LEU A 88 -0.40 2.72 -0.94
C LEU A 88 -1.52 2.95 0.10
N PRO A 89 -1.91 4.21 0.36
CA PRO A 89 -3.08 4.50 1.17
C PRO A 89 -4.32 3.77 0.64
N GLY A 90 -5.05 3.09 1.53
CA GLY A 90 -6.21 2.28 1.17
C GLY A 90 -5.88 0.87 0.67
N GLN A 91 -4.60 0.55 0.40
CA GLN A 91 -4.19 -0.80 0.06
C GLN A 91 -4.00 -1.66 1.31
N TYR A 92 -4.43 -2.92 1.23
CA TYR A 92 -4.34 -3.85 2.35
C TYR A 92 -2.87 -4.21 2.64
N ASP A 93 -2.35 -3.71 3.76
CA ASP A 93 -1.05 -4.11 4.29
C ASP A 93 -1.21 -5.31 5.25
N GLN A 94 -0.95 -6.51 4.72
CA GLN A 94 -1.03 -7.75 5.48
C GLN A 94 -0.11 -7.76 6.71
N ARG A 95 1.08 -7.13 6.64
CA ARG A 95 2.05 -7.13 7.74
C ARG A 95 1.58 -6.21 8.86
N ALA A 96 1.12 -5.01 8.53
CA ALA A 96 0.50 -4.09 9.49
C ALA A 96 -0.72 -4.72 10.16
N ASP A 97 -1.61 -5.32 9.36
CA ASP A 97 -2.83 -5.94 9.84
C ASP A 97 -2.51 -7.09 10.82
N SER A 98 -1.65 -8.02 10.42
CA SER A 98 -1.22 -9.16 11.23
C SER A 98 -0.55 -8.71 12.53
N ALA A 99 0.34 -7.72 12.47
CA ALA A 99 1.01 -7.20 13.65
C ALA A 99 0.00 -6.56 14.64
N ALA A 100 -0.95 -5.75 14.14
CA ALA A 100 -1.98 -5.16 14.98
C ALA A 100 -2.87 -6.23 15.64
N GLN A 101 -3.26 -7.29 14.92
CA GLN A 101 -4.01 -8.41 15.49
C GLN A 101 -3.20 -9.16 16.57
N CYS A 102 -1.94 -9.46 16.30
CA CYS A 102 -1.08 -10.14 17.26
C CYS A 102 -0.88 -9.31 18.54
N VAL A 103 -0.71 -7.99 18.44
CA VAL A 103 -0.66 -7.11 19.62
C VAL A 103 -1.99 -7.09 20.36
N GLN A 104 -3.12 -7.07 19.65
CA GLN A 104 -4.44 -7.14 20.25
C GLN A 104 -4.59 -8.43 21.09
N PHE A 105 -4.18 -9.59 20.56
CA PHE A 105 -4.23 -10.85 21.30
C PHE A 105 -3.25 -10.88 22.48
N LEU A 106 -2.05 -10.33 22.31
CA LEU A 106 -1.04 -10.26 23.37
C LEU A 106 -1.49 -9.40 24.55
N THR A 107 -2.16 -8.28 24.27
CA THR A 107 -2.60 -7.31 25.26
C THR A 107 -3.99 -7.60 25.81
N GLN A 108 -4.83 -8.34 25.06
CA GLN A 108 -6.25 -8.59 25.33
C GLN A 108 -7.06 -7.28 25.44
N LYS A 109 -6.69 -6.29 24.62
CA LYS A 109 -7.29 -4.94 24.62
C LYS A 109 -7.79 -4.56 23.22
N GLU A 110 -8.06 -3.27 23.03
CA GLU A 110 -8.35 -2.69 21.73
C GLU A 110 -7.20 -2.91 20.76
N ARG A 111 -7.56 -2.96 19.47
CA ARG A 111 -6.60 -3.14 18.40
C ARG A 111 -5.79 -1.86 18.22
N PRO A 112 -4.44 -1.91 18.32
CA PRO A 112 -3.63 -0.71 18.11
C PRO A 112 -3.56 -0.35 16.62
N LEU A 113 -3.17 0.89 16.35
CA LEU A 113 -2.81 1.32 15.00
C LEU A 113 -1.37 0.91 14.73
N VAL A 114 -1.15 0.20 13.63
CA VAL A 114 0.17 -0.19 13.13
C VAL A 114 0.27 0.21 11.67
N LYS A 115 1.33 0.91 11.30
CA LYS A 115 1.73 1.12 9.91
C LYS A 115 3.10 0.51 9.69
N THR A 116 3.32 -0.08 8.52
CA THR A 116 4.61 -0.70 8.22
C THR A 116 5.25 -0.13 6.97
N ALA A 117 6.58 -0.16 6.96
CA ALA A 117 7.36 0.09 5.77
C ALA A 117 8.59 -0.81 5.77
N LYS A 118 9.19 -0.99 4.60
CA LYS A 118 10.42 -1.75 4.42
C LYS A 118 11.54 -0.79 4.04
N ILE A 119 12.56 -0.72 4.87
CA ILE A 119 13.78 0.05 4.59
C ILE A 119 14.77 -0.90 3.92
N VAL A 120 15.18 -0.58 2.70
CA VAL A 120 16.17 -1.33 1.92
C VAL A 120 17.40 -0.43 1.76
N ALA A 121 18.49 -0.82 2.41
CA ALA A 121 19.76 -0.09 2.38
C ALA A 121 20.77 -0.82 1.50
N PHE A 122 21.33 -0.11 0.53
CA PHE A 122 22.30 -0.63 -0.45
C PHE A 122 23.70 -0.11 -0.13
N TYR A 123 24.70 -0.98 -0.24
CA TYR A 123 26.10 -0.68 0.02
C TYR A 123 26.95 -0.99 -1.22
N GLY A 124 28.03 -0.23 -1.40
CA GLY A 124 28.84 -0.23 -2.61
C GLY A 124 28.66 1.09 -3.36
N SER A 125 28.30 1.06 -4.64
CA SER A 125 28.05 2.26 -5.43
C SER A 125 26.89 2.13 -6.40
N LEU A 126 26.11 3.19 -6.52
CA LEU A 126 24.99 3.33 -7.46
C LEU A 126 25.01 4.74 -8.07
N THR A 127 24.95 4.80 -9.39
CA THR A 127 24.64 6.05 -10.12
C THR A 127 23.17 6.42 -9.95
N ASP A 128 22.79 7.67 -10.21
CA ASP A 128 21.41 8.11 -10.05
C ASP A 128 20.44 7.36 -11.00
N ASP A 129 20.88 7.03 -12.21
CA ASP A 129 20.11 6.21 -13.14
C ASP A 129 19.89 4.78 -12.60
N GLN A 130 20.90 4.21 -11.95
CA GLN A 130 20.79 2.89 -11.32
C GLN A 130 19.87 2.93 -10.09
N LYS A 131 19.92 3.98 -9.28
CA LYS A 131 18.99 4.17 -8.15
C LYS A 131 17.54 4.17 -8.63
N LYS A 132 17.26 4.88 -9.73
CA LYS A 132 15.92 4.89 -10.34
C LYS A 132 15.50 3.50 -10.80
N LYS A 133 16.37 2.77 -11.51
CA LYS A 133 16.08 1.38 -11.93
C LYS A 133 15.77 0.46 -10.74
N VAL A 134 16.55 0.55 -9.67
CA VAL A 134 16.31 -0.23 -8.44
C VAL A 134 14.96 0.15 -7.81
N SER A 135 14.64 1.44 -7.75
CA SER A 135 13.34 1.92 -7.25
C SER A 135 12.18 1.38 -8.08
N ASP A 136 12.24 1.52 -9.41
CA ASP A 136 11.21 1.05 -10.34
C ASP A 136 11.04 -0.49 -10.30
N TYR A 137 12.11 -1.21 -10.00
CA TYR A 137 12.09 -2.67 -9.85
C TYR A 137 11.43 -3.11 -8.53
N LEU A 138 11.71 -2.43 -7.43
CA LEU A 138 11.21 -2.81 -6.09
C LEU A 138 9.83 -2.23 -5.76
N ILE A 139 9.41 -1.14 -6.41
CA ILE A 139 8.12 -0.50 -6.20
C ILE A 139 7.16 -0.91 -7.32
N ASN A 140 6.18 -1.75 -6.97
CA ASN A 140 4.99 -1.93 -7.79
C ASN A 140 4.05 -0.72 -7.58
N PRO A 141 3.84 0.17 -8.57
CA PRO A 141 3.06 1.39 -8.41
C PRO A 141 1.56 1.14 -8.18
N VAL A 142 1.08 -0.10 -8.33
CA VAL A 142 -0.30 -0.50 -8.03
C VAL A 142 -0.47 -0.85 -6.54
N GLU A 143 0.61 -1.23 -5.87
CA GLU A 143 0.54 -1.77 -4.50
C GLU A 143 1.28 -0.91 -3.48
N CYS A 144 2.42 -0.35 -3.89
CA CYS A 144 3.40 0.27 -3.00
C CYS A 144 3.85 1.63 -3.52
N ARG A 145 4.42 2.43 -2.63
CA ARG A 145 5.10 3.69 -2.93
C ARG A 145 6.34 3.88 -2.08
N GLU A 146 7.15 4.86 -2.46
CA GLU A 146 8.22 5.34 -1.61
C GLU A 146 7.65 6.05 -0.37
N ALA A 147 8.18 5.70 0.80
CA ALA A 147 7.74 6.20 2.10
C ALA A 147 8.68 7.29 2.62
N SER A 148 8.13 8.22 3.40
CA SER A 148 8.94 9.19 4.13
C SER A 148 9.82 8.49 5.18
N PRO A 149 11.10 8.90 5.36
CA PRO A 149 11.93 8.44 6.47
C PRO A 149 11.46 8.99 7.83
N ALA A 150 10.78 10.14 7.82
CA ALA A 150 10.33 10.80 9.03
C ALA A 150 9.37 9.91 9.83
N LYS A 151 9.42 10.06 11.15
CA LYS A 151 8.44 9.44 12.03
C LYS A 151 7.14 10.23 11.97
N PRO A 152 5.99 9.59 11.67
CA PRO A 152 4.72 10.30 11.67
C PRO A 152 4.33 10.71 13.09
N GLU A 153 3.73 11.89 13.23
CA GLU A 153 3.22 12.37 14.53
C GLU A 153 1.97 11.62 14.98
N THR A 154 1.16 11.15 14.01
CA THR A 154 -0.05 10.35 14.23
C THR A 154 -0.16 9.25 13.17
N LEU A 155 -0.81 8.15 13.54
CA LEU A 155 -1.16 7.06 12.63
C LEU A 155 -2.64 7.06 12.24
N GLU A 156 -3.42 7.97 12.82
CA GLU A 156 -4.83 8.13 12.47
C GLU A 156 -4.93 8.68 11.05
N ASP A 157 -5.70 7.98 10.21
CA ASP A 157 -6.02 8.46 8.88
C ASP A 157 -7.18 9.47 8.99
N VAL A 158 -6.96 10.67 8.45
CA VAL A 158 -8.02 11.66 8.28
C VAL A 158 -8.68 11.39 6.94
N TYR A 159 -9.82 10.69 6.96
CA TYR A 159 -10.63 10.51 5.77
C TYR A 159 -11.64 11.66 5.69
N ASP A 160 -11.64 12.39 4.58
CA ASP A 160 -12.81 13.14 4.18
C ASP A 160 -13.87 12.13 3.75
N ILE A 161 -14.89 11.92 4.59
CA ILE A 161 -16.04 11.08 4.24
C ILE A 161 -16.81 11.82 3.14
N PRO A 162 -16.87 11.32 1.89
CA PRO A 162 -17.65 11.97 0.85
C PRO A 162 -19.13 11.91 1.24
N THR A 163 -19.74 13.05 1.50
CA THR A 163 -21.14 13.14 1.95
C THR A 163 -22.14 13.10 0.79
N GLU A 164 -21.67 13.28 -0.44
CA GLU A 164 -22.51 13.35 -1.64
C GLU A 164 -21.96 12.45 -2.74
N VAL A 165 -22.87 11.72 -3.40
CA VAL A 165 -22.58 10.91 -4.58
C VAL A 165 -23.05 11.69 -5.80
N GLU A 166 -22.16 11.87 -6.77
CA GLU A 166 -22.46 12.58 -8.01
C GLU A 166 -23.63 11.92 -8.76
N THR A 167 -24.58 12.74 -9.20
CA THR A 167 -25.67 12.33 -10.10
C THR A 167 -25.29 12.69 -11.53
N LEU A 168 -25.53 11.77 -12.47
CA LEU A 168 -25.28 12.01 -13.89
C LEU A 168 -26.44 12.81 -14.47
N ASP A 169 -26.42 14.12 -14.21
CA ASP A 169 -27.49 15.02 -14.65
C ASP A 169 -27.65 15.01 -16.17
N GLY A 170 -28.91 14.86 -16.60
CA GLY A 170 -29.30 14.79 -18.01
C GLY A 170 -29.08 13.42 -18.66
N PHE A 171 -28.62 12.39 -17.93
CA PHE A 171 -28.43 11.05 -18.47
C PHE A 171 -29.66 10.49 -19.21
N ILE A 172 -30.86 10.68 -18.64
CA ILE A 172 -32.10 10.20 -19.27
C ILE A 172 -32.50 11.00 -20.52
N ASP A 173 -31.95 12.20 -20.70
CA ASP A 173 -32.24 13.11 -21.82
C ASP A 173 -31.15 13.11 -22.90
N MET A 174 -30.02 12.46 -22.65
CA MET A 174 -28.92 12.34 -23.61
C MET A 174 -29.34 11.58 -24.87
N ASP A 175 -28.85 12.05 -26.03
CA ASP A 175 -28.92 11.27 -27.26
C ASP A 175 -27.89 10.12 -27.26
N GLU A 176 -28.02 9.19 -28.21
CA GLU A 176 -27.13 8.02 -28.29
C GLU A 176 -25.65 8.41 -28.39
N LYS A 177 -25.34 9.49 -29.12
CA LYS A 177 -23.97 9.93 -29.32
C LYS A 177 -23.37 10.46 -28.01
N ALA A 178 -24.15 11.23 -27.25
CA ALA A 178 -23.76 11.72 -25.94
C ALA A 178 -23.59 10.57 -24.93
N LEU A 179 -24.46 9.56 -24.96
CA LEU A 179 -24.32 8.37 -24.12
C LEU A 179 -23.03 7.58 -24.43
N TYR A 180 -22.70 7.36 -25.70
CA TYR A 180 -21.47 6.65 -26.06
C TYR A 180 -20.22 7.44 -25.66
N ALA A 181 -20.27 8.77 -25.80
CA ALA A 181 -19.19 9.64 -25.33
C ALA A 181 -19.04 9.56 -23.80
N LEU A 182 -20.15 9.56 -23.06
CA LEU A 182 -20.17 9.40 -21.62
C LEU A 182 -19.61 8.03 -21.19
N ARG A 183 -20.01 6.95 -21.87
CA ARG A 183 -19.50 5.60 -21.67
C ARG A 183 -17.98 5.56 -21.79
N ALA A 184 -17.46 6.14 -22.86
CA ALA A 184 -16.03 6.21 -23.13
C ALA A 184 -15.29 7.10 -22.12
N SER A 185 -15.84 8.25 -21.73
CA SER A 185 -15.20 9.14 -20.76
C SER A 185 -15.16 8.52 -19.36
N LEU A 186 -16.17 7.73 -19.00
CA LEU A 186 -16.21 7.00 -17.73
C LEU A 186 -15.40 5.69 -17.79
N GLY A 187 -14.95 5.26 -18.97
CA GLY A 187 -14.21 4.00 -19.14
C GLY A 187 -15.04 2.78 -18.77
N LEU A 188 -16.34 2.79 -19.08
CA LEU A 188 -17.25 1.68 -18.77
C LEU A 188 -17.00 0.48 -19.69
N ALA A 189 -17.01 -0.72 -19.10
CA ALA A 189 -16.81 -1.99 -19.79
C ALA A 189 -18.07 -2.48 -20.54
N MET A 190 -19.27 -2.09 -20.10
CA MET A 190 -20.55 -2.44 -20.74
C MET A 190 -20.60 -1.98 -22.21
N SER A 191 -21.38 -2.64 -23.05
CA SER A 191 -21.50 -2.27 -24.47
C SER A 191 -22.37 -1.02 -24.71
N ASP A 192 -22.36 -0.50 -25.93
CA ASP A 192 -23.24 0.59 -26.36
C ASP A 192 -24.74 0.19 -26.24
N ALA A 193 -25.08 -1.07 -26.49
CA ALA A 193 -26.44 -1.57 -26.31
C ALA A 193 -26.85 -1.64 -24.84
N ASP A 194 -25.90 -1.97 -23.97
CA ASP A 194 -26.11 -2.09 -22.54
C ASP A 194 -26.38 -0.69 -21.93
N ILE A 195 -25.55 0.33 -22.21
CA ILE A 195 -25.78 1.68 -21.67
C ILE A 195 -27.13 2.28 -22.14
N LEU A 196 -27.57 1.96 -23.36
CA LEU A 196 -28.90 2.32 -23.84
C LEU A 196 -30.00 1.63 -23.04
N PHE A 197 -29.85 0.33 -22.74
CA PHE A 197 -30.80 -0.40 -21.90
C PHE A 197 -30.85 0.19 -20.48
N THR A 198 -29.71 0.60 -19.91
CA THR A 198 -29.67 1.34 -18.64
C THR A 198 -30.43 2.66 -18.72
N GLN A 199 -30.23 3.45 -19.79
CA GLN A 199 -30.95 4.71 -19.99
C GLN A 199 -32.46 4.50 -20.03
N GLU A 200 -32.93 3.48 -20.75
CA GLU A 200 -34.35 3.14 -20.82
C GLU A 200 -34.92 2.72 -19.46
N HIS A 201 -34.13 2.07 -18.60
CA HIS A 201 -34.54 1.79 -17.23
C HIS A 201 -34.70 3.08 -16.40
N PHE A 202 -33.70 3.97 -16.40
CA PHE A 202 -33.75 5.20 -15.61
C PHE A 202 -34.80 6.22 -16.13
N LYS A 203 -35.08 6.22 -17.45
CA LYS A 203 -36.21 6.94 -18.02
C LYS A 203 -37.54 6.47 -17.43
N LYS A 204 -37.74 5.15 -17.26
CA LYS A 204 -38.96 4.58 -16.66
C LYS A 204 -39.08 4.92 -15.17
N GLU A 205 -37.96 4.94 -14.46
CA GLU A 205 -37.90 5.36 -13.05
C GLU A 205 -38.07 6.88 -12.88
N GLY A 206 -37.99 7.66 -13.97
CA GLY A 206 -38.21 9.11 -13.96
C GLY A 206 -37.12 9.90 -13.24
N ARG A 207 -35.88 9.37 -13.19
CA ARG A 207 -34.74 10.03 -12.54
C ARG A 207 -33.42 9.73 -13.22
N ASN A 208 -32.44 10.61 -13.05
CA ASN A 208 -31.06 10.33 -13.43
C ASN A 208 -30.41 9.34 -12.45
N PRO A 209 -29.48 8.49 -12.93
CA PRO A 209 -28.70 7.62 -12.09
C PRO A 209 -27.58 8.38 -11.38
N THR A 210 -27.18 7.87 -10.23
CA THR A 210 -25.90 8.24 -9.61
C THR A 210 -24.74 7.56 -10.33
N ILE A 211 -23.53 8.13 -10.22
CA ILE A 211 -22.33 7.50 -10.76
C ILE A 211 -22.11 6.09 -10.20
N THR A 212 -22.43 5.88 -8.92
CA THR A 212 -22.34 4.57 -8.26
C THR A 212 -23.27 3.54 -8.91
N GLU A 213 -24.53 3.90 -9.21
CA GLU A 213 -25.46 3.00 -9.87
C GLU A 213 -24.98 2.56 -11.25
N ILE A 214 -24.44 3.49 -12.05
CA ILE A 214 -23.85 3.17 -13.35
C ILE A 214 -22.64 2.24 -13.21
N ARG A 215 -21.74 2.51 -12.26
CA ARG A 215 -20.54 1.67 -12.01
C ARG A 215 -20.90 0.26 -11.55
N VAL A 216 -21.95 0.12 -10.75
CA VAL A 216 -22.45 -1.20 -10.32
C VAL A 216 -22.98 -1.98 -11.53
N LEU A 217 -23.83 -1.37 -12.35
CA LEU A 217 -24.35 -2.00 -13.57
C LEU A 217 -23.23 -2.37 -14.56
N ASP A 218 -22.23 -1.49 -14.70
CA ASP A 218 -21.05 -1.73 -15.53
C ASP A 218 -20.29 -2.99 -15.15
N THR A 219 -20.12 -3.20 -13.85
CA THR A 219 -19.42 -4.37 -13.33
C THR A 219 -20.16 -5.66 -13.73
N TYR A 220 -21.48 -5.70 -13.56
CA TYR A 220 -22.30 -6.88 -13.87
C TYR A 220 -22.49 -7.16 -15.36
N TRP A 221 -22.30 -6.15 -16.21
CA TRP A 221 -22.45 -6.29 -17.67
C TRP A 221 -21.12 -6.32 -18.42
N SER A 222 -20.00 -6.32 -17.70
CA SER A 222 -18.71 -6.68 -18.27
C SER A 222 -18.73 -8.12 -18.77
N ASP A 223 -18.06 -8.41 -19.88
CA ASP A 223 -18.02 -9.75 -20.50
C ASP A 223 -17.51 -10.85 -19.56
N HIS A 224 -16.77 -10.50 -18.51
CA HIS A 224 -16.28 -11.45 -17.50
C HIS A 224 -17.38 -11.87 -16.51
N CYS A 225 -18.43 -11.06 -16.35
CA CYS A 225 -19.53 -11.30 -15.40
C CYS A 225 -20.84 -11.70 -16.08
N ARG A 226 -20.91 -11.69 -17.42
CA ARG A 226 -22.10 -11.99 -18.22
C ARG A 226 -22.40 -13.48 -18.36
#